data_AF-A0A2V6E8N4-F1
#
_entry.id   AF-A0A2V6E8N4-F1
#
_cell.length_a   1.000
_cell.length_b   1.000
_cell.length_c   1.000
_cell.angle_alpha   90.00
_cell.angle_beta   90.00
_cell.angle_gamma   90.00
#
_symmetry.space_group_name_H-M   'P 1'
#
loop_
_entity.id
_entity.type
_entity.pdbx_description
1 polymer ?
#
loop_
_entity_poly.entity_id
_entity_poly.type
_entity_poly.pdbx_seq_one_letter_code
_entity_poly.pdbx_strand_id
1 'polypeptide(L)'
;MTSSSVTYNAPSNPTTVTLTATSVNDTSKSSTATITVTAAAAAGAAAVSLTMTDTPPAGVTLLSFEVNVTGATLNPSNVDLLGGKGPIQIEVKQLETESAFLSTATVTPGTFTSLTLTFANPELTFKNDTGAALAGCAVGAVCEIKPTGTLTSTVNFPGSGIVIMANSPIGIQVDVNPDTILSATLGVDFSLAGAVSVQQLNMKPDGELDDLDDLRGTVQNLDTTNKKFTLHTADGDFPITTDSNTEFDFEACPANNFTCLQNNQVVEVDAKLMAGGMFLAKKIEFEDDAEDDELEGIVFKIDDATHFEMVVLDELRSVNNVNVGNPTVVTLSNPGFQVKADGLSVPSALQGGFEGATDTSQLLPGQMVEIRLTGPANPGPPVAVTTDRVRLRMTQFTANVKAGSIVPPNFSVDTLPALFTKADISSIHVQTSSNTDFEGVSGVTALADGNTVSLRGLLFKNGALSPELVVKKVRKR
;
A
#
# COMPACT_ATOMS: atom_id res chain seq x y z
N MET A 1 -26.30 -35.93 58.33
CA MET A 1 -26.79 -35.23 57.13
C MET A 1 -26.60 -36.16 55.97
N THR A 2 -27.68 -36.58 55.30
CA THR A 2 -27.60 -37.37 54.06
C THR A 2 -27.52 -36.38 52.90
N SER A 3 -26.41 -36.35 52.17
CA SER A 3 -26.32 -35.63 50.90
C SER A 3 -26.86 -36.53 49.78
N SER A 4 -27.87 -36.06 49.06
CA SER A 4 -28.32 -36.64 47.79
C SER A 4 -27.83 -35.76 46.65
N SER A 5 -27.36 -36.36 45.57
CA SER A 5 -27.00 -35.67 44.33
C SER A 5 -27.95 -36.10 43.22
N VAL A 6 -28.24 -35.15 42.31
CA VAL A 6 -28.98 -35.39 41.08
C VAL A 6 -28.17 -34.81 39.94
N THR A 7 -27.94 -35.60 38.90
CA THR A 7 -27.31 -35.13 37.65
C THR A 7 -28.40 -34.66 36.71
N TYR A 8 -28.32 -33.41 36.27
CA TYR A 8 -29.20 -32.83 35.26
C TYR A 8 -28.38 -32.55 33.99
N ASN A 9 -28.82 -33.10 32.86
CA ASN A 9 -28.26 -32.76 31.56
C ASN A 9 -29.03 -31.57 31.00
N ALA A 10 -28.35 -30.43 30.85
CA ALA A 10 -28.97 -29.22 30.35
C ALA A 10 -29.51 -29.41 28.91
N PRO A 11 -30.72 -28.92 28.60
CA PRO A 11 -31.28 -28.94 27.25
C PRO A 11 -30.54 -27.95 26.34
N SER A 12 -30.66 -28.14 25.03
CA SER A 12 -30.04 -27.28 24.01
C SER A 12 -30.60 -25.84 23.98
N ASN A 13 -31.76 -25.60 24.61
CA ASN A 13 -32.41 -24.29 24.69
C ASN A 13 -32.36 -23.74 26.12
N PRO A 14 -32.38 -22.41 26.30
CA PRO A 14 -32.47 -21.80 27.63
C PRO A 14 -33.72 -22.28 28.36
N THR A 15 -33.58 -22.70 29.62
CA THR A 15 -34.71 -23.16 30.45
C THR A 15 -34.50 -22.78 31.90
N THR A 16 -35.60 -22.62 32.64
CA THR A 16 -35.56 -22.51 34.10
C THR A 16 -36.05 -23.82 34.70
N VAL A 17 -35.23 -24.42 35.56
CA VAL A 17 -35.55 -25.66 36.28
C VAL A 17 -35.77 -25.33 37.74
N THR A 18 -36.86 -25.84 38.33
CA THR A 18 -37.10 -25.73 39.76
C THR A 18 -36.74 -27.06 40.43
N LEU A 19 -35.81 -27.02 41.37
CA LEU A 19 -35.48 -28.13 42.24
C LEU A 19 -36.30 -28.01 43.53
N THR A 20 -37.08 -29.04 43.85
CA THR A 20 -37.85 -29.12 45.09
C THR A 20 -37.26 -30.20 45.97
N ALA A 21 -36.81 -29.82 47.17
CA ALA A 21 -36.39 -30.74 48.21
C ALA A 21 -37.49 -30.87 49.26
N THR A 22 -38.03 -32.07 49.44
CA THR A 22 -39.05 -32.36 50.46
C THR A 22 -38.41 -33.09 51.64
N SER A 23 -38.74 -32.70 52.86
CA SER A 23 -38.23 -33.33 54.08
C SER A 23 -38.69 -34.78 54.17
N VAL A 24 -37.75 -35.69 54.43
CA VAL A 24 -38.01 -37.13 54.57
C VAL A 24 -38.86 -37.43 55.81
N ASN A 25 -38.75 -36.61 56.85
CA ASN A 25 -39.43 -36.81 58.14
C ASN A 25 -40.75 -36.02 58.25
N ASP A 26 -41.03 -35.13 57.32
CA ASP A 26 -42.22 -34.26 57.33
C ASP A 26 -42.54 -33.84 55.90
N THR A 27 -43.45 -34.57 55.24
CA THR A 27 -43.80 -34.36 53.84
C THR A 27 -44.54 -33.04 53.59
N SER A 28 -44.92 -32.31 54.64
CA SER A 28 -45.48 -30.96 54.53
C SER A 28 -44.41 -29.87 54.38
N LYS A 29 -43.13 -30.19 54.63
CA LYS A 29 -42.01 -29.25 54.52
C LYS A 29 -41.22 -29.49 53.25
N SER A 30 -41.21 -28.50 52.37
CA SER A 30 -40.35 -28.47 51.20
C SER A 30 -39.63 -27.13 51.08
N SER A 31 -38.47 -27.14 50.44
CA SER A 31 -37.77 -25.94 49.99
C SER A 31 -37.53 -26.05 48.48
N THR A 32 -37.56 -24.92 47.79
CA THR A 32 -37.33 -24.86 46.34
C THR A 32 -36.13 -23.99 46.02
N ALA A 33 -35.35 -24.38 45.03
CA ALA A 33 -34.31 -23.57 44.41
C ALA A 33 -34.51 -23.56 42.90
N THR A 34 -34.39 -22.40 42.27
CA THR A 34 -34.46 -22.25 40.82
C THR A 34 -33.07 -22.20 40.22
N ILE A 35 -32.84 -22.96 39.15
CA ILE A 35 -31.64 -22.92 38.32
C ILE A 35 -32.07 -22.42 36.95
N THR A 36 -31.55 -21.27 36.54
CA THR A 36 -31.78 -20.73 35.19
C THR A 36 -30.59 -21.06 34.31
N VAL A 37 -30.83 -21.83 33.25
CA VAL A 37 -29.88 -22.08 32.16
C VAL A 37 -30.12 -21.00 31.11
N THR A 38 -29.21 -20.04 30.98
CA THR A 38 -29.23 -19.03 29.91
C THR A 38 -28.52 -19.56 28.67
N ALA A 39 -28.87 -19.05 27.48
CA ALA A 39 -28.07 -19.30 26.29
C ALA A 39 -26.63 -18.80 26.53
N ALA A 40 -25.64 -19.42 25.89
CA ALA A 40 -24.33 -18.79 25.73
C ALA A 40 -24.56 -17.43 25.05
N ALA A 41 -23.92 -16.37 25.56
CA ALA A 41 -23.90 -15.10 24.84
C ALA A 41 -23.41 -15.37 23.41
N ALA A 42 -24.06 -14.76 22.41
CA ALA A 42 -23.56 -14.83 21.04
C ALA A 42 -22.07 -14.44 21.07
N ALA A 43 -21.20 -15.33 20.55
CA ALA A 43 -19.78 -15.04 20.52
C ALA A 43 -19.59 -13.75 19.74
N GLY A 44 -19.13 -12.69 20.43
CA GLY A 44 -18.85 -11.41 19.77
C GLY A 44 -17.85 -11.66 18.65
N ALA A 45 -18.14 -11.16 17.45
CA ALA A 45 -17.19 -11.25 16.36
C ALA A 45 -16.04 -10.23 16.57
N ALA A 46 -14.92 -10.46 15.89
CA ALA A 46 -13.78 -9.56 15.88
C ALA A 46 -13.59 -8.95 14.50
N ALA A 47 -13.09 -7.73 14.44
CA ALA A 47 -12.67 -7.13 13.18
C ALA A 47 -11.29 -7.70 12.78
N VAL A 48 -11.16 -8.15 11.55
CA VAL A 48 -9.91 -8.63 10.96
C VAL A 48 -9.60 -7.74 9.77
N SER A 49 -8.55 -6.95 9.87
CA SER A 49 -8.06 -6.16 8.74
C SER A 49 -7.01 -6.93 7.94
N LEU A 50 -7.05 -6.79 6.63
CA LEU A 50 -6.13 -7.43 5.70
C LEU A 50 -5.36 -6.36 4.92
N THR A 51 -4.03 -6.37 5.02
CA THR A 51 -3.13 -5.51 4.23
C THR A 51 -2.18 -6.35 3.37
N MET A 52 -1.56 -5.73 2.37
CA MET A 52 -0.63 -6.37 1.46
C MET A 52 0.66 -5.56 1.29
N THR A 53 1.80 -6.26 1.35
CA THR A 53 3.15 -5.77 1.04
C THR A 53 3.78 -6.62 -0.05
N ASP A 54 5.00 -6.26 -0.46
CA ASP A 54 5.79 -7.09 -1.36
C ASP A 54 7.17 -7.47 -0.84
N THR A 55 7.77 -8.45 -1.52
CA THR A 55 9.22 -8.67 -1.57
C THR A 55 9.69 -8.40 -3.02
N PRO A 56 10.36 -7.27 -3.29
CA PRO A 56 10.73 -6.87 -4.65
C PRO A 56 11.63 -7.89 -5.37
N PRO A 57 11.54 -8.01 -6.71
CA PRO A 57 12.33 -8.96 -7.46
C PRO A 57 13.80 -8.55 -7.51
N ALA A 58 14.71 -9.53 -7.40
CA ALA A 58 16.14 -9.31 -7.58
C ALA A 58 16.49 -9.37 -9.07
N GLY A 59 17.12 -8.32 -9.59
CA GLY A 59 17.73 -8.34 -10.93
C GLY A 59 16.75 -8.24 -12.12
N VAL A 60 15.46 -8.03 -11.89
CA VAL A 60 14.47 -7.67 -12.93
C VAL A 60 13.95 -6.27 -12.66
N THR A 61 13.89 -5.44 -13.70
CA THR A 61 13.28 -4.11 -13.63
C THR A 61 11.84 -4.18 -14.11
N LEU A 62 10.93 -4.33 -13.16
CA LEU A 62 9.50 -4.12 -13.38
C LEU A 62 9.20 -2.62 -13.30
N LEU A 63 8.36 -2.14 -14.22
CA LEU A 63 7.88 -0.76 -14.21
C LEU A 63 6.48 -0.68 -13.59
N SER A 64 5.61 -1.65 -13.89
CA SER A 64 4.29 -1.82 -13.26
C SER A 64 3.93 -3.30 -13.22
N PHE A 65 3.22 -3.71 -12.17
CA PHE A 65 2.63 -5.03 -12.03
C PHE A 65 1.28 -4.93 -11.30
N GLU A 66 0.20 -4.92 -12.07
CA GLU A 66 -1.16 -4.91 -11.53
C GLU A 66 -1.73 -6.32 -11.42
N VAL A 67 -2.49 -6.56 -10.35
CA VAL A 67 -3.25 -7.79 -10.17
C VAL A 67 -4.50 -7.56 -9.33
N ASN A 68 -5.59 -8.24 -9.66
CA ASN A 68 -6.82 -8.18 -8.88
C ASN A 68 -6.87 -9.28 -7.83
N VAL A 69 -6.97 -8.92 -6.55
CA VAL A 69 -7.31 -9.86 -5.48
C VAL A 69 -8.82 -10.07 -5.50
N THR A 70 -9.25 -11.27 -5.86
CA THR A 70 -10.66 -11.64 -6.05
C THR A 70 -11.24 -12.47 -4.91
N GLY A 71 -10.38 -12.96 -4.00
CA GLY A 71 -10.79 -13.76 -2.86
C GLY A 71 -9.67 -13.87 -1.83
N ALA A 72 -10.05 -13.82 -0.55
CA ALA A 72 -9.17 -14.04 0.59
C ALA A 72 -9.93 -14.81 1.67
N THR A 73 -9.64 -16.10 1.83
CA THR A 73 -10.44 -17.02 2.65
C THR A 73 -9.62 -17.65 3.77
N LEU A 74 -10.00 -17.44 5.03
CA LEU A 74 -9.39 -18.13 6.17
C LEU A 74 -9.87 -19.58 6.28
N ASN A 75 -8.94 -20.46 6.64
CA ASN A 75 -9.18 -21.87 6.85
C ASN A 75 -8.76 -22.31 8.27
N PRO A 76 -9.51 -23.23 8.91
CA PRO A 76 -10.75 -23.85 8.43
C PRO A 76 -11.95 -22.88 8.46
N SER A 77 -13.09 -23.33 7.93
CA SER A 77 -14.40 -22.64 7.94
C SER A 77 -14.70 -21.66 6.82
N ASN A 78 -13.81 -21.52 5.83
CA ASN A 78 -14.02 -20.73 4.62
C ASN A 78 -14.52 -19.29 4.89
N VAL A 79 -13.89 -18.60 5.83
CA VAL A 79 -14.31 -17.22 6.19
C VAL A 79 -13.73 -16.25 5.17
N ASP A 80 -14.60 -15.56 4.44
CA ASP A 80 -14.21 -14.50 3.49
C ASP A 80 -13.76 -13.25 4.24
N LEU A 81 -12.52 -12.82 3.97
CA LEU A 81 -11.93 -11.60 4.50
C LEU A 81 -12.18 -10.38 3.61
N LEU A 82 -12.45 -10.54 2.31
CA LEU A 82 -12.78 -9.40 1.46
C LEU A 82 -14.16 -8.81 1.81
N GLY A 83 -14.97 -9.55 2.58
CA GLY A 83 -16.25 -9.07 3.09
C GLY A 83 -17.26 -8.78 1.99
N GLY A 84 -17.18 -9.53 0.88
CA GLY A 84 -17.97 -9.27 -0.32
C GLY A 84 -17.62 -7.98 -1.07
N LYS A 85 -16.53 -7.28 -0.70
CA LYS A 85 -15.93 -6.28 -1.60
C LYS A 85 -15.47 -7.01 -2.86
N GLY A 86 -15.71 -6.39 -4.01
CA GLY A 86 -15.37 -6.96 -5.31
C GLY A 86 -13.87 -7.19 -5.49
N PRO A 87 -13.41 -7.49 -6.71
CA PRO A 87 -11.99 -7.52 -6.99
C PRO A 87 -11.31 -6.22 -6.53
N ILE A 88 -10.22 -6.35 -5.79
CA ILE A 88 -9.41 -5.22 -5.34
C ILE A 88 -8.15 -5.22 -6.22
N GLN A 89 -7.95 -4.16 -6.99
CA GLN A 89 -6.76 -3.98 -7.80
C GLN A 89 -5.59 -3.59 -6.90
N ILE A 90 -4.41 -4.13 -7.21
CA ILE A 90 -3.17 -3.85 -6.47
C ILE A 90 -2.06 -3.64 -7.49
N GLU A 91 -1.41 -2.49 -7.42
CA GLU A 91 -0.14 -2.23 -8.11
C GLU A 91 1.01 -2.71 -7.22
N VAL A 92 1.49 -3.93 -7.50
CA VAL A 92 2.49 -4.62 -6.68
C VAL A 92 3.81 -3.85 -6.62
N LYS A 93 4.14 -3.06 -7.64
CA LYS A 93 5.40 -2.28 -7.64
C LYS A 93 5.41 -1.18 -6.58
N GLN A 94 4.27 -0.55 -6.29
CA GLN A 94 4.14 0.49 -5.26
C GLN A 94 4.31 -0.07 -3.84
N LEU A 95 3.97 -1.35 -3.64
CA LEU A 95 4.14 -2.03 -2.35
C LEU A 95 5.61 -2.11 -1.89
N GLU A 96 6.56 -1.82 -2.78
CA GLU A 96 8.00 -1.79 -2.48
C GLU A 96 8.34 -0.85 -1.32
N THR A 97 7.58 0.22 -1.12
CA THR A 97 7.71 1.05 0.10
C THR A 97 6.40 1.32 0.82
N GLU A 98 5.29 0.85 0.26
CA GLU A 98 3.95 1.09 0.76
C GLU A 98 3.31 -0.18 1.34
N SER A 99 2.03 -0.09 1.63
CA SER A 99 1.16 -1.20 2.02
C SER A 99 -0.24 -0.91 1.48
N ALA A 100 -0.86 -1.88 0.84
CA ALA A 100 -2.23 -1.74 0.36
C ALA A 100 -3.22 -2.27 1.38
N PHE A 101 -4.29 -1.53 1.63
CA PHE A 101 -5.43 -2.02 2.40
C PHE A 101 -6.39 -2.78 1.50
N LEU A 102 -6.71 -4.02 1.86
CA LEU A 102 -7.70 -4.80 1.13
C LEU A 102 -9.08 -4.64 1.78
N SER A 103 -9.19 -4.96 3.06
CA SER A 103 -10.50 -5.08 3.70
C SER A 103 -10.43 -5.14 5.22
N THR A 104 -11.59 -4.91 5.85
CA THR A 104 -11.84 -5.28 7.23
C THR A 104 -13.10 -6.12 7.28
N ALA A 105 -12.98 -7.38 7.69
CA ALA A 105 -14.09 -8.31 7.84
C ALA A 105 -14.43 -8.56 9.31
N THR A 106 -15.69 -8.92 9.56
CA THR A 106 -16.16 -9.34 10.88
C THR A 106 -16.09 -10.87 10.97
N VAL A 107 -15.19 -11.39 11.81
CA VAL A 107 -14.86 -12.82 11.90
C VAL A 107 -15.24 -13.37 13.28
N THR A 108 -15.92 -14.52 13.29
CA THR A 108 -16.26 -15.20 14.54
C THR A 108 -15.02 -15.81 15.21
N PRO A 109 -14.99 -15.93 16.54
CA PRO A 109 -13.85 -16.50 17.23
C PRO A 109 -13.51 -17.93 16.76
N GLY A 110 -12.22 -18.21 16.61
CA GLY A 110 -11.74 -19.50 16.09
C GLY A 110 -10.22 -19.54 15.91
N THR A 111 -9.70 -20.72 15.59
CA THR A 111 -8.30 -20.92 15.21
C THR A 111 -8.21 -21.17 13.71
N PHE A 112 -7.36 -20.41 13.03
CA PHE A 112 -7.18 -20.46 11.57
C PHE A 112 -5.72 -20.76 11.24
N THR A 113 -5.49 -21.75 10.38
CA THR A 113 -4.15 -22.28 10.07
C THR A 113 -3.62 -21.82 8.72
N SER A 114 -4.49 -21.41 7.80
CA SER A 114 -4.07 -20.93 6.49
C SER A 114 -5.01 -19.87 5.91
N LEU A 115 -4.51 -19.15 4.92
CA LEU A 115 -5.24 -18.21 4.08
C LEU A 115 -5.17 -18.68 2.62
N THR A 116 -6.30 -18.75 1.95
CA THR A 116 -6.39 -19.00 0.51
C THR A 116 -6.68 -17.68 -0.20
N LEU A 117 -5.81 -17.30 -1.13
CA LEU A 117 -5.92 -16.10 -1.96
C LEU A 117 -6.19 -16.49 -3.41
N THR A 118 -7.07 -15.76 -4.07
CA THR A 118 -7.33 -15.88 -5.51
C THR A 118 -7.08 -14.56 -6.20
N PHE A 119 -6.36 -14.63 -7.31
CA PHE A 119 -5.95 -13.49 -8.11
C PHE A 119 -6.58 -13.58 -9.51
N ALA A 120 -6.69 -12.46 -10.20
CA ALA A 120 -7.17 -12.40 -11.57
C ALA A 120 -6.48 -11.28 -12.34
N ASN A 121 -6.50 -11.40 -13.67
CA ASN A 121 -6.10 -10.35 -14.61
C ASN A 121 -4.74 -9.69 -14.28
N PRO A 122 -3.64 -10.46 -14.16
CA PRO A 122 -2.34 -9.85 -13.98
C PRO A 122 -1.98 -9.06 -15.25
N GLU A 123 -1.45 -7.85 -15.08
CA GLU A 123 -0.93 -7.00 -16.15
C GLU A 123 0.48 -6.55 -15.74
N LEU A 124 1.45 -6.69 -16.64
CA LEU A 124 2.86 -6.44 -16.34
C LEU A 124 3.46 -5.54 -17.42
N THR A 125 4.03 -4.42 -17.00
CA THR A 125 4.86 -3.57 -17.84
C THR A 125 6.30 -3.63 -17.38
N PHE A 126 7.20 -3.98 -18.30
CA PHE A 126 8.62 -4.15 -18.03
C PHE A 126 9.48 -3.59 -19.15
N LYS A 127 10.73 -3.28 -18.82
CA LYS A 127 11.76 -2.96 -19.81
C LYS A 127 12.60 -4.19 -20.09
N ASN A 128 12.65 -4.64 -21.34
CA ASN A 128 13.46 -5.79 -21.71
C ASN A 128 14.94 -5.41 -21.82
N ASP A 129 15.66 -5.47 -20.72
CA ASP A 129 17.10 -5.23 -20.68
C ASP A 129 17.96 -6.49 -20.88
N THR A 130 17.35 -7.60 -21.28
CA THR A 130 18.07 -8.85 -21.56
C THR A 130 18.79 -8.82 -22.91
N GLY A 131 19.63 -9.83 -23.18
CA GLY A 131 20.34 -9.95 -24.46
C GLY A 131 19.48 -10.49 -25.63
N ALA A 132 18.20 -10.78 -25.41
CA ALA A 132 17.31 -11.36 -26.41
C ALA A 132 15.87 -10.84 -26.26
N ALA A 133 14.99 -11.16 -27.22
CA ALA A 133 13.57 -10.85 -27.07
C ALA A 133 12.97 -11.66 -25.91
N LEU A 134 12.18 -11.02 -25.05
CA LEU A 134 11.55 -11.61 -23.87
C LEU A 134 10.05 -11.39 -23.97
N ALA A 135 9.24 -12.46 -23.93
CA ALA A 135 7.78 -12.40 -24.09
C ALA A 135 7.32 -11.61 -25.34
N GLY A 136 8.08 -11.66 -26.43
CA GLY A 136 7.80 -10.88 -27.65
C GLY A 136 8.28 -9.41 -27.61
N CYS A 137 8.78 -8.94 -26.46
CA CYS A 137 9.36 -7.62 -26.30
C CYS A 137 10.79 -7.58 -26.86
N ALA A 138 11.08 -6.59 -27.72
CA ALA A 138 12.43 -6.40 -28.26
C ALA A 138 13.43 -5.94 -27.19
N VAL A 139 14.73 -6.19 -27.41
CA VAL A 139 15.78 -5.72 -26.50
C VAL A 139 15.76 -4.19 -26.41
N GLY A 140 15.78 -3.66 -25.20
CA GLY A 140 15.74 -2.23 -24.88
C GLY A 140 14.35 -1.60 -24.92
N ALA A 141 13.32 -2.32 -25.35
CA ALA A 141 11.94 -1.81 -25.42
C ALA A 141 11.21 -1.97 -24.07
N VAL A 142 10.21 -1.12 -23.86
CA VAL A 142 9.20 -1.28 -22.82
C VAL A 142 7.97 -1.95 -23.44
N CYS A 143 7.47 -2.98 -22.78
CA CYS A 143 6.30 -3.72 -23.25
C CYS A 143 5.36 -4.05 -22.10
N GLU A 144 4.07 -4.01 -22.42
CA GLU A 144 2.99 -4.51 -21.59
C GLU A 144 2.64 -5.93 -22.02
N ILE A 145 2.44 -6.82 -21.05
CA ILE A 145 1.97 -8.19 -21.26
C ILE A 145 0.88 -8.53 -20.25
N LYS A 146 0.00 -9.47 -20.62
CA LYS A 146 -0.99 -10.07 -19.71
C LYS A 146 -0.55 -11.50 -19.42
N PRO A 147 0.30 -11.72 -18.41
CA PRO A 147 0.88 -13.03 -18.17
C PRO A 147 -0.20 -14.03 -17.76
N THR A 148 0.06 -15.31 -18.02
CA THR A 148 -0.84 -16.40 -17.63
C THR A 148 -0.14 -17.32 -16.64
N GLY A 149 -0.93 -18.00 -15.82
CA GLY A 149 -0.45 -19.11 -14.99
C GLY A 149 -1.38 -19.37 -13.81
N THR A 150 -0.84 -19.90 -12.71
CA THR A 150 -1.64 -20.27 -11.54
C THR A 150 -1.88 -19.04 -10.66
N LEU A 151 -3.14 -18.62 -10.56
CA LEU A 151 -3.55 -17.41 -9.85
C LEU A 151 -4.20 -17.72 -8.49
N THR A 152 -3.81 -18.81 -7.86
CA THR A 152 -4.33 -19.21 -6.55
C THR A 152 -3.18 -19.56 -5.64
N SER A 153 -3.21 -19.05 -4.42
CA SER A 153 -2.25 -19.40 -3.37
C SER A 153 -2.98 -19.91 -2.14
N THR A 154 -2.45 -20.94 -1.48
CA THR A 154 -2.88 -21.32 -0.14
C THR A 154 -1.65 -21.38 0.73
N VAL A 155 -1.59 -20.47 1.69
CA VAL A 155 -0.41 -20.22 2.51
C VAL A 155 -0.75 -20.46 3.98
N ASN A 156 0.11 -21.19 4.67
CA ASN A 156 -0.05 -21.46 6.08
C ASN A 156 0.48 -20.29 6.91
N PHE A 157 -0.24 -19.95 7.98
CA PHE A 157 0.32 -19.07 9.00
C PHE A 157 1.50 -19.76 9.71
N PRO A 158 2.48 -18.99 10.19
CA PRO A 158 3.57 -19.52 11.00
C PRO A 158 3.06 -20.29 12.23
N GLY A 159 3.75 -21.37 12.59
CA GLY A 159 3.43 -22.15 13.79
C GLY A 159 2.10 -22.91 13.70
N SER A 160 1.24 -22.74 14.72
CA SER A 160 -0.05 -23.45 14.84
C SER A 160 -1.24 -22.70 14.24
N GLY A 161 -1.01 -21.56 13.57
CA GLY A 161 -2.08 -20.68 13.11
C GLY A 161 -2.30 -19.46 14.00
N ILE A 162 -3.33 -18.68 13.65
CA ILE A 162 -3.79 -17.51 14.40
C ILE A 162 -5.05 -17.84 15.20
N VAL A 163 -5.21 -17.19 16.35
CA VAL A 163 -6.41 -17.33 17.20
C VAL A 163 -7.14 -16.01 17.22
N ILE A 164 -8.36 -16.01 16.68
CA ILE A 164 -9.26 -14.87 16.71
C ILE A 164 -10.15 -15.01 17.95
N MET A 165 -10.08 -14.02 18.84
CA MET A 165 -10.87 -13.97 20.07
C MET A 165 -12.00 -12.97 19.94
N ALA A 166 -13.10 -13.18 20.69
CA ALA A 166 -14.26 -12.30 20.63
C ALA A 166 -13.88 -10.85 20.98
N ASN A 167 -14.39 -9.89 20.19
CA ASN A 167 -14.16 -8.45 20.37
C ASN A 167 -12.67 -8.04 20.42
N SER A 168 -11.77 -8.88 19.89
CA SER A 168 -10.33 -8.65 19.89
C SER A 168 -9.86 -8.46 18.46
N PRO A 169 -9.83 -7.22 17.94
CA PRO A 169 -9.46 -6.95 16.56
C PRO A 169 -8.02 -7.36 16.29
N ILE A 170 -7.76 -7.84 15.07
CA ILE A 170 -6.43 -8.22 14.59
C ILE A 170 -6.17 -7.70 13.17
N GLY A 171 -4.90 -7.61 12.81
CA GLY A 171 -4.46 -7.39 11.43
C GLY A 171 -3.76 -8.63 10.88
N ILE A 172 -3.91 -8.88 9.59
CA ILE A 172 -3.18 -9.88 8.82
C ILE A 172 -2.49 -9.14 7.69
N GLN A 173 -1.19 -9.36 7.54
CA GLN A 173 -0.42 -8.87 6.41
C GLN A 173 -0.12 -10.04 5.47
N VAL A 174 -0.41 -9.82 4.19
CA VAL A 174 -0.02 -10.69 3.08
C VAL A 174 1.23 -10.08 2.45
N ASP A 175 2.25 -10.88 2.23
CA ASP A 175 3.40 -10.44 1.43
C ASP A 175 3.42 -11.22 0.12
N VAL A 176 3.44 -10.53 -1.01
CA VAL A 176 3.61 -11.12 -2.34
C VAL A 176 5.07 -10.99 -2.78
N ASN A 177 5.64 -12.05 -3.33
CA ASN A 177 7.05 -12.05 -3.73
C ASN A 177 7.18 -12.16 -5.25
N PRO A 178 7.18 -11.02 -5.99
CA PRO A 178 7.47 -10.99 -7.42
C PRO A 178 8.70 -11.78 -7.87
N ASP A 179 9.76 -11.88 -7.05
CA ASP A 179 10.97 -12.67 -7.37
C ASP A 179 10.65 -14.15 -7.57
N THR A 180 9.69 -14.67 -6.78
CA THR A 180 9.26 -16.06 -6.84
C THR A 180 8.07 -16.25 -7.76
N ILE A 181 7.15 -15.27 -7.83
CA ILE A 181 5.94 -15.33 -8.66
C ILE A 181 6.30 -15.34 -10.14
N LEU A 182 7.30 -14.55 -10.55
CA LEU A 182 7.65 -14.36 -11.95
C LEU A 182 8.62 -15.44 -12.43
N SER A 183 8.25 -16.12 -13.52
CA SER A 183 9.16 -17.03 -14.20
C SER A 183 10.19 -16.26 -15.05
N ALA A 184 11.24 -16.94 -15.49
CA ALA A 184 12.23 -16.37 -16.41
C ALA A 184 11.64 -15.93 -17.78
N THR A 185 10.41 -16.36 -18.11
CA THR A 185 9.68 -15.93 -19.30
C THR A 185 8.52 -14.98 -18.97
N LEU A 186 8.50 -14.42 -17.76
CA LEU A 186 7.47 -13.53 -17.24
C LEU A 186 6.06 -14.15 -17.18
N GLY A 187 5.97 -15.46 -16.97
CA GLY A 187 4.72 -16.09 -16.52
C GLY A 187 4.51 -15.84 -15.02
N VAL A 188 3.28 -15.91 -14.53
CA VAL A 188 2.96 -15.71 -13.10
C VAL A 188 2.48 -17.01 -12.45
N ASP A 189 3.03 -17.35 -11.29
CA ASP A 189 2.58 -18.51 -10.52
C ASP A 189 2.59 -18.22 -9.01
N PHE A 190 1.41 -17.90 -8.47
CA PHE A 190 1.19 -17.62 -7.05
C PHE A 190 1.18 -18.88 -6.17
N SER A 191 1.21 -20.08 -6.77
CA SER A 191 1.20 -21.35 -6.04
C SER A 191 2.60 -21.83 -5.63
N LEU A 192 3.65 -21.18 -6.14
CA LEU A 192 5.02 -21.53 -5.82
C LEU A 192 5.34 -21.28 -4.34
N ALA A 193 6.17 -22.15 -3.76
CA ALA A 193 6.59 -22.00 -2.38
C ALA A 193 7.39 -20.70 -2.21
N GLY A 194 6.95 -19.83 -1.31
CA GLY A 194 7.56 -18.51 -1.09
C GLY A 194 7.00 -17.39 -1.97
N ALA A 195 6.08 -17.68 -2.90
CA ALA A 195 5.41 -16.67 -3.73
C ALA A 195 4.50 -15.74 -2.91
N VAL A 196 3.88 -16.30 -1.87
CA VAL A 196 3.04 -15.54 -0.93
C VAL A 196 3.37 -15.98 0.49
N SER A 197 3.51 -15.03 1.41
CA SER A 197 3.61 -15.28 2.84
C SER A 197 2.51 -14.54 3.60
N VAL A 198 2.16 -15.01 4.80
CA VAL A 198 1.16 -14.37 5.66
C VAL A 198 1.64 -14.33 7.10
N GLN A 199 1.31 -13.24 7.78
CA GLN A 199 1.56 -13.08 9.20
C GLN A 199 0.45 -12.29 9.89
N GLN A 200 0.28 -12.53 11.19
CA GLN A 200 -0.50 -11.64 12.02
C GLN A 200 0.31 -10.38 12.29
N LEU A 201 -0.28 -9.21 12.07
CA LEU A 201 0.32 -7.93 12.42
C LEU A 201 0.42 -7.79 13.93
N ASN A 202 1.56 -7.27 14.38
CA ASN A 202 1.72 -6.86 15.76
C ASN A 202 1.06 -5.49 15.94
N MET A 203 0.07 -5.42 16.83
CA MET A 203 -0.58 -4.16 17.16
C MET A 203 0.44 -3.20 17.78
N LYS A 204 0.62 -2.05 17.14
CA LYS A 204 1.43 -0.94 17.62
C LYS A 204 0.69 -0.22 18.77
N PRO A 205 1.35 0.70 19.49
CA PRO A 205 0.69 1.54 20.48
C PRO A 205 -0.59 2.20 19.95
N ASP A 206 -1.50 2.56 20.85
CA ASP A 206 -2.80 3.18 20.54
C ASP A 206 -3.77 2.36 19.68
N GLY A 207 -3.45 1.09 19.41
CA GLY A 207 -4.31 0.18 18.66
C GLY A 207 -4.12 0.27 17.15
N GLU A 208 -3.04 0.87 16.68
CA GLU A 208 -2.65 0.89 15.28
C GLU A 208 -2.22 -0.50 14.81
N LEU A 209 -2.66 -0.90 13.62
CA LEU A 209 -2.30 -2.16 12.97
C LEU A 209 -1.25 -1.95 11.88
N ASP A 210 -1.42 -0.92 11.05
CA ASP A 210 -0.56 -0.65 9.91
C ASP A 210 -0.54 0.84 9.56
N ASP A 211 0.47 1.27 8.81
CA ASP A 211 0.53 2.58 8.18
C ASP A 211 0.12 2.45 6.70
N LEU A 212 -0.70 3.37 6.22
CA LEU A 212 -1.08 3.51 4.82
C LEU A 212 -0.68 4.92 4.41
N ASP A 213 0.48 5.00 3.78
CA ASP A 213 1.06 6.27 3.39
C ASP A 213 0.56 6.67 2.00
N ASP A 214 0.41 7.98 1.77
CA ASP A 214 0.14 8.59 0.47
C ASP A 214 -1.16 8.12 -0.21
N LEU A 215 -2.22 7.90 0.56
CA LEU A 215 -3.56 7.69 -0.01
C LEU A 215 -4.02 9.00 -0.67
N ARG A 216 -4.01 9.04 -1.99
CA ARG A 216 -4.45 10.19 -2.78
C ARG A 216 -5.89 10.02 -3.24
N GLY A 217 -6.69 11.08 -3.12
CA GLY A 217 -8.06 11.04 -3.59
C GLY A 217 -8.83 12.33 -3.31
N THR A 218 -10.13 12.26 -3.56
CA THR A 218 -11.03 13.41 -3.47
C THR A 218 -11.82 13.39 -2.17
N VAL A 219 -11.88 14.53 -1.49
CA VAL A 219 -12.63 14.71 -0.25
C VAL A 219 -14.14 14.67 -0.54
N GLN A 220 -14.86 13.77 0.12
CA GLN A 220 -16.32 13.66 0.09
C GLN A 220 -16.89 13.57 1.51
N ASN A 221 -18.20 13.78 1.64
CA ASN A 221 -18.95 13.60 2.91
C ASN A 221 -18.31 14.30 4.12
N LEU A 222 -17.73 15.50 3.92
CA LEU A 222 -17.06 16.25 4.98
C LEU A 222 -18.00 16.53 6.18
N ASP A 223 -17.65 15.99 7.34
CA ASP A 223 -18.30 16.20 8.62
C ASP A 223 -17.40 17.03 9.53
N THR A 224 -17.62 18.34 9.52
CA THR A 224 -16.85 19.30 10.32
C THR A 224 -17.13 19.20 11.82
N THR A 225 -18.22 18.54 12.23
CA THR A 225 -18.58 18.39 13.64
C THR A 225 -17.77 17.27 14.28
N ASN A 226 -17.69 16.12 13.59
CA ASN A 226 -16.95 14.95 14.05
C ASN A 226 -15.53 14.87 13.50
N LYS A 227 -15.13 15.84 12.66
CA LYS A 227 -13.83 15.93 11.97
C LYS A 227 -13.50 14.68 11.14
N LYS A 228 -14.46 14.29 10.30
CA LYS A 228 -14.38 13.11 9.43
C LYS A 228 -14.66 13.49 7.99
N PHE A 229 -14.16 12.70 7.06
CA PHE A 229 -14.54 12.75 5.66
C PHE A 229 -14.36 11.38 5.02
N THR A 230 -14.88 11.20 3.82
CA THR A 230 -14.58 10.06 2.96
C THR A 230 -13.54 10.51 1.94
N LEU A 231 -12.41 9.83 1.87
CA LEU A 231 -11.48 9.96 0.76
C LEU A 231 -11.92 8.99 -0.33
N HIS A 232 -12.29 9.53 -1.49
CA HIS A 232 -12.65 8.74 -2.66
C HIS A 232 -11.41 8.54 -3.54
N THR A 233 -11.01 7.29 -3.76
CA THR A 233 -9.89 6.93 -4.64
C THR A 233 -10.36 6.00 -5.75
N ALA A 234 -9.50 5.73 -6.75
CA ALA A 234 -9.77 4.75 -7.79
C ALA A 234 -10.04 3.34 -7.22
N ASP A 235 -9.39 3.00 -6.10
CA ASP A 235 -9.52 1.69 -5.42
C ASP A 235 -10.71 1.61 -4.45
N GLY A 236 -11.33 2.75 -4.14
CA GLY A 236 -12.56 2.83 -3.36
C GLY A 236 -12.58 3.94 -2.31
N ASP A 237 -13.56 3.83 -1.42
CA ASP A 237 -13.81 4.85 -0.39
C ASP A 237 -13.16 4.51 0.94
N PHE A 238 -12.41 5.47 1.49
CA PHE A 238 -11.75 5.38 2.79
C PHE A 238 -12.36 6.36 3.78
N PRO A 239 -13.00 5.90 4.87
CA PRO A 239 -13.51 6.79 5.91
C PRO A 239 -12.36 7.29 6.80
N ILE A 240 -11.97 8.55 6.59
CA ILE A 240 -10.88 9.20 7.32
C ILE A 240 -11.43 9.93 8.55
N THR A 241 -10.81 9.69 9.70
CA THR A 241 -11.00 10.46 10.94
C THR A 241 -9.72 11.24 11.24
N THR A 242 -9.87 12.42 11.85
CA THR A 242 -8.74 13.24 12.30
C THR A 242 -8.84 13.51 13.80
N ASP A 243 -7.70 13.79 14.43
CA ASP A 243 -7.65 14.14 15.85
C ASP A 243 -6.81 15.42 16.07
N SER A 244 -6.29 15.62 17.29
CA SER A 244 -5.42 16.76 17.60
C SER A 244 -3.96 16.59 17.18
N ASN A 245 -3.57 15.38 16.79
CA ASN A 245 -2.22 15.02 16.37
C ASN A 245 -2.09 14.94 14.83
N THR A 246 -3.22 14.91 14.10
CA THR A 246 -3.21 15.02 12.64
C THR A 246 -2.52 16.31 12.21
N GLU A 247 -1.47 16.17 11.41
CA GLU A 247 -0.76 17.26 10.75
C GLU A 247 -1.51 17.68 9.47
N PHE A 248 -1.42 18.96 9.13
CA PHE A 248 -2.06 19.52 7.94
C PHE A 248 -1.03 20.32 7.16
N ASP A 249 -1.06 20.21 5.83
CA ASP A 249 -0.25 21.01 4.92
C ASP A 249 -1.12 21.65 3.83
N PHE A 250 -1.63 22.84 4.13
CA PHE A 250 -2.48 23.66 3.27
C PHE A 250 -1.89 25.07 3.17
N GLU A 251 -0.85 25.24 2.34
CA GLU A 251 -0.13 26.52 2.21
C GLU A 251 -1.05 27.73 1.91
N ALA A 252 -2.09 27.52 1.10
CA ALA A 252 -3.06 28.55 0.73
C ALA A 252 -4.07 28.88 1.84
N CYS A 253 -4.15 28.07 2.91
CA CYS A 253 -5.09 28.24 4.02
C CYS A 253 -4.34 28.58 5.32
N PRO A 254 -4.35 29.84 5.80
CA PRO A 254 -3.58 30.26 6.97
C PRO A 254 -3.92 29.53 8.28
N ALA A 255 -5.12 28.95 8.38
CA ALA A 255 -5.54 28.19 9.55
C ALA A 255 -4.82 26.83 9.64
N ASN A 256 -4.37 26.30 8.50
CA ASN A 256 -3.66 25.04 8.32
C ASN A 256 -4.15 23.91 9.24
N ASN A 257 -5.45 23.61 9.15
CA ASN A 257 -6.12 22.59 9.95
C ASN A 257 -7.36 22.05 9.22
N PHE A 258 -8.12 21.15 9.85
CA PHE A 258 -9.32 20.53 9.27
C PHE A 258 -10.32 21.50 8.62
N THR A 259 -10.41 22.76 9.09
CA THR A 259 -11.31 23.78 8.50
C THR A 259 -10.92 24.22 7.09
N CYS A 260 -9.71 23.87 6.64
CA CYS A 260 -9.21 24.12 5.30
C CYS A 260 -9.73 23.11 4.26
N LEU A 261 -10.23 21.95 4.69
CA LEU A 261 -10.75 20.91 3.81
C LEU A 261 -12.07 21.34 3.16
N GLN A 262 -12.22 21.03 1.88
CA GLN A 262 -13.45 21.25 1.12
C GLN A 262 -13.86 19.97 0.39
N ASN A 263 -15.17 19.73 0.25
CA ASN A 263 -15.63 18.65 -0.62
C ASN A 263 -15.18 18.91 -2.07
N ASN A 264 -14.85 17.84 -2.78
CA ASN A 264 -14.31 17.81 -4.14
C ASN A 264 -12.85 18.29 -4.30
N GLN A 265 -12.17 18.62 -3.20
CA GLN A 265 -10.74 18.92 -3.20
C GLN A 265 -9.93 17.64 -3.24
N VAL A 266 -8.78 17.66 -3.93
CA VAL A 266 -7.83 16.55 -3.97
C VAL A 266 -6.84 16.70 -2.82
N VAL A 267 -6.69 15.64 -2.04
CA VAL A 267 -5.75 15.58 -0.93
C VAL A 267 -4.97 14.26 -0.95
N GLU A 268 -3.78 14.31 -0.38
CA GLU A 268 -3.01 13.13 -0.01
C GLU A 268 -3.11 12.93 1.51
N VAL A 269 -3.30 11.67 1.94
CA VAL A 269 -3.51 11.31 3.35
C VAL A 269 -2.55 10.19 3.74
N ASP A 270 -1.65 10.50 4.68
CA ASP A 270 -0.94 9.47 5.44
C ASP A 270 -1.86 9.03 6.59
N ALA A 271 -2.24 7.75 6.65
CA ALA A 271 -3.22 7.24 7.60
C ALA A 271 -2.72 6.03 8.40
N LYS A 272 -3.16 5.94 9.65
CA LYS A 272 -3.06 4.74 10.47
C LYS A 272 -4.29 3.88 10.26
N LEU A 273 -4.09 2.62 9.90
CA LEU A 273 -5.13 1.61 9.99
C LEU A 273 -5.29 1.19 11.45
N MET A 274 -6.37 1.63 12.08
CA MET A 274 -6.67 1.30 13.47
C MET A 274 -7.40 -0.04 13.58
N ALA A 275 -7.24 -0.67 14.74
CA ALA A 275 -8.05 -1.78 15.19
C ALA A 275 -9.56 -1.50 14.95
N GLY A 276 -10.24 -2.40 14.24
CA GLY A 276 -11.65 -2.19 13.86
C GLY A 276 -11.88 -1.64 12.45
N GLY A 277 -10.83 -1.34 11.69
CA GLY A 277 -10.94 -0.87 10.29
C GLY A 277 -11.23 0.62 10.15
N MET A 278 -10.91 1.42 11.18
CA MET A 278 -10.97 2.89 11.10
C MET A 278 -9.64 3.44 10.59
N PHE A 279 -9.68 4.49 9.78
CA PHE A 279 -8.49 5.20 9.33
C PHE A 279 -8.33 6.51 10.11
N LEU A 280 -7.21 6.67 10.80
CA LEU A 280 -6.86 7.89 11.52
C LEU A 280 -5.73 8.61 10.78
N ALA A 281 -5.98 9.82 10.28
CA ALA A 281 -4.98 10.58 9.55
C ALA A 281 -3.81 11.00 10.45
N LYS A 282 -2.59 10.70 10.00
CA LYS A 282 -1.32 11.26 10.50
C LYS A 282 -1.08 12.63 9.90
N LYS A 283 -1.24 12.75 8.59
CA LYS A 283 -1.01 13.97 7.82
C LYS A 283 -2.03 14.07 6.69
N ILE A 284 -2.49 15.29 6.40
CA ILE A 284 -3.34 15.58 5.26
C ILE A 284 -2.73 16.75 4.50
N GLU A 285 -2.48 16.54 3.21
CA GLU A 285 -1.79 17.51 2.36
C GLU A 285 -2.69 17.91 1.20
N PHE A 286 -2.74 19.20 0.90
CA PHE A 286 -3.40 19.69 -0.30
C PHE A 286 -2.66 19.24 -1.56
N GLU A 287 -3.37 18.71 -2.54
CA GLU A 287 -2.82 18.44 -3.88
C GLU A 287 -3.34 19.47 -4.88
N ASP A 288 -4.66 19.49 -5.10
CA ASP A 288 -5.30 20.34 -6.10
C ASP A 288 -6.73 20.68 -5.69
N ASP A 289 -7.27 21.78 -6.24
CA ASP A 289 -8.61 22.27 -5.90
C ASP A 289 -9.73 21.33 -6.37
N ALA A 290 -9.47 20.55 -7.43
CA ALA A 290 -10.35 19.55 -8.01
C ALA A 290 -9.54 18.56 -8.85
N GLU A 291 -10.12 17.39 -9.13
CA GLU A 291 -9.50 16.41 -10.03
C GLU A 291 -9.33 16.98 -11.45
N ASP A 292 -8.16 16.77 -12.04
CA ASP A 292 -7.87 17.08 -13.45
C ASP A 292 -7.40 15.82 -14.19
N ASP A 293 -7.20 15.90 -15.51
CA ASP A 293 -6.63 14.79 -16.29
C ASP A 293 -5.12 14.73 -16.01
N GLU A 294 -4.75 13.99 -14.98
CA GLU A 294 -3.37 13.85 -14.51
C GLU A 294 -2.93 12.39 -14.55
N LEU A 295 -1.68 12.16 -14.96
CA LEU A 295 -1.07 10.84 -14.99
C LEU A 295 0.19 10.87 -14.14
N GLU A 296 0.27 10.02 -13.13
CA GLU A 296 1.52 9.74 -12.43
C GLU A 296 2.23 8.57 -13.10
N GLY A 297 3.56 8.63 -13.17
CA GLY A 297 4.32 7.50 -13.65
C GLY A 297 5.82 7.67 -13.66
N ILE A 298 6.50 6.61 -14.08
CA ILE A 298 7.97 6.52 -14.07
C ILE A 298 8.56 6.85 -15.45
N VAL A 299 9.42 7.86 -15.50
CA VAL A 299 10.17 8.21 -16.71
C VAL A 299 11.13 7.07 -17.04
N PHE A 300 11.06 6.51 -18.24
CA PHE A 300 11.98 5.46 -18.66
C PHE A 300 12.90 5.86 -19.81
N LYS A 301 12.56 6.96 -20.50
CA LYS A 301 13.34 7.46 -21.63
C LYS A 301 13.15 8.97 -21.80
N ILE A 302 14.20 9.65 -22.22
CA ILE A 302 14.18 11.07 -22.62
C ILE A 302 14.63 11.10 -24.07
N ASP A 303 13.76 11.56 -24.97
CA ASP A 303 14.02 11.56 -26.41
C ASP A 303 14.77 12.81 -26.85
N ASP A 304 14.28 13.97 -26.42
CA ASP A 304 14.85 15.27 -26.70
C ASP A 304 14.40 16.30 -25.64
N ALA A 305 14.65 17.58 -25.89
CA ALA A 305 14.32 18.67 -24.96
C ALA A 305 12.81 18.80 -24.67
N THR A 306 11.95 18.32 -25.57
CA THR A 306 10.49 18.48 -25.50
C THR A 306 9.73 17.18 -25.37
N HIS A 307 10.39 16.03 -25.50
CA HIS A 307 9.76 14.72 -25.48
C HIS A 307 10.46 13.77 -24.50
N PHE A 308 9.66 13.08 -23.70
CA PHE A 308 10.10 11.97 -22.85
C PHE A 308 9.02 10.89 -22.83
N GLU A 309 9.38 9.69 -22.38
CA GLU A 309 8.45 8.57 -22.26
C GLU A 309 8.38 8.10 -20.81
N MET A 310 7.17 7.78 -20.36
CA MET A 310 6.87 7.27 -19.03
C MET A 310 5.95 6.04 -19.10
N VAL A 311 5.98 5.20 -18.08
CA VAL A 311 4.94 4.20 -17.83
C VAL A 311 3.98 4.77 -16.79
N VAL A 312 2.69 4.79 -17.11
CA VAL A 312 1.64 5.26 -16.18
C VAL A 312 1.54 4.29 -15.01
N LEU A 313 1.54 4.82 -13.78
CA LEU A 313 1.48 4.05 -12.54
C LEU A 313 0.23 4.36 -11.71
N ASP A 314 -0.36 5.54 -11.90
CA ASP A 314 -1.59 5.94 -11.22
C ASP A 314 -2.35 6.99 -12.03
N GLU A 315 -3.67 7.01 -11.86
CA GLU A 315 -4.62 7.94 -12.44
C GLU A 315 -5.61 8.37 -11.35
N LEU A 316 -5.58 9.64 -10.95
CA LEU A 316 -6.51 10.17 -9.95
C LEU A 316 -7.98 10.02 -10.38
N ARG A 317 -8.23 10.23 -11.68
CA ARG A 317 -9.48 9.91 -12.35
C ARG A 317 -9.18 9.23 -13.68
N SER A 318 -10.04 8.32 -14.10
CA SER A 318 -9.85 7.59 -15.35
C SER A 318 -9.70 8.53 -16.55
N VAL A 319 -8.57 8.45 -17.25
CA VAL A 319 -8.32 9.19 -18.49
C VAL A 319 -8.67 8.30 -19.68
N ASN A 320 -9.47 8.83 -20.61
CA ASN A 320 -9.87 8.05 -21.78
C ASN A 320 -8.66 7.58 -22.60
N ASN A 321 -8.63 6.28 -22.90
CA ASN A 321 -7.57 5.58 -23.66
C ASN A 321 -6.23 5.43 -22.93
N VAL A 322 -6.18 5.73 -21.63
CA VAL A 322 -5.04 5.45 -20.76
C VAL A 322 -5.48 4.39 -19.77
N ASN A 323 -4.54 3.52 -19.40
CA ASN A 323 -4.64 2.64 -18.25
C ASN A 323 -3.27 2.66 -17.56
N VAL A 324 -3.25 2.31 -16.28
CA VAL A 324 -2.02 1.95 -15.56
C VAL A 324 -1.26 0.87 -16.36
N GLY A 325 0.07 0.96 -16.32
CA GLY A 325 0.98 0.13 -17.10
C GLY A 325 1.20 0.60 -18.54
N ASN A 326 0.39 1.50 -19.10
CA ASN A 326 0.58 1.92 -20.49
C ASN A 326 1.88 2.73 -20.68
N PRO A 327 2.72 2.39 -21.68
CA PRO A 327 3.81 3.26 -22.10
C PRO A 327 3.25 4.48 -22.83
N THR A 328 3.69 5.67 -22.39
CA THR A 328 3.17 6.96 -22.83
C THR A 328 4.31 7.88 -23.27
N VAL A 329 4.20 8.41 -24.49
CA VAL A 329 5.03 9.49 -25.01
C VAL A 329 4.42 10.82 -24.60
N VAL A 330 5.22 11.63 -23.92
CA VAL A 330 4.81 12.92 -23.38
C VAL A 330 5.47 14.03 -24.19
N THR A 331 4.65 14.95 -24.70
CA THR A 331 5.10 16.18 -25.35
C THR A 331 4.93 17.37 -24.42
N LEU A 332 6.01 18.11 -24.15
CA LEU A 332 5.97 19.33 -23.36
C LEU A 332 5.42 20.51 -24.18
N SER A 333 4.45 21.23 -23.62
CA SER A 333 3.85 22.42 -24.22
C SER A 333 3.76 23.56 -23.20
N ASN A 334 4.76 24.46 -23.24
CA ASN A 334 4.95 25.53 -22.23
C ASN A 334 4.89 25.01 -20.78
N PRO A 335 5.69 23.99 -20.43
CA PRO A 335 5.54 23.29 -19.17
C PRO A 335 5.94 24.16 -17.96
N GLY A 336 5.17 24.06 -16.88
CA GLY A 336 5.60 24.44 -15.53
C GLY A 336 6.10 23.22 -14.77
N PHE A 337 7.33 23.27 -14.27
CA PHE A 337 7.89 22.23 -13.41
C PHE A 337 7.65 22.57 -11.94
N GLN A 338 7.28 21.57 -11.15
CA GLN A 338 6.88 21.76 -9.74
C GLN A 338 7.52 20.71 -8.84
N VAL A 339 7.89 21.12 -7.64
CA VAL A 339 8.29 20.20 -6.56
C VAL A 339 7.30 20.40 -5.42
N LYS A 340 6.63 19.31 -5.01
CA LYS A 340 5.96 19.26 -3.73
C LYS A 340 6.91 18.60 -2.74
N ALA A 341 7.29 19.31 -1.69
CA ALA A 341 8.32 18.84 -0.77
C ALA A 341 7.78 17.80 0.21
N ASP A 342 6.47 17.74 0.44
CA ASP A 342 5.77 16.82 1.35
C ASP A 342 6.41 16.75 2.75
N GLY A 343 6.83 17.90 3.27
CA GLY A 343 7.52 18.02 4.56
C GLY A 343 9.00 17.59 4.56
N LEU A 344 9.57 17.23 3.40
CA LEU A 344 10.99 16.97 3.23
C LEU A 344 11.80 18.27 3.18
N SER A 345 13.01 18.23 3.77
CA SER A 345 13.98 19.32 3.67
C SER A 345 14.74 19.26 2.35
N VAL A 346 14.10 19.70 1.27
CA VAL A 346 14.69 19.72 -0.08
C VAL A 346 15.75 20.81 -0.20
N PRO A 347 16.97 20.52 -0.69
CA PRO A 347 17.96 21.55 -0.97
C PRO A 347 17.46 22.56 -2.01
N SER A 348 17.48 23.85 -1.66
CA SER A 348 16.91 24.93 -2.49
C SER A 348 17.52 25.02 -3.90
N ALA A 349 18.79 24.60 -4.07
CA ALA A 349 19.43 24.56 -5.38
C ALA A 349 18.86 23.46 -6.29
N LEU A 350 18.49 22.31 -5.73
CA LEU A 350 17.87 21.21 -6.46
C LEU A 350 16.42 21.55 -6.80
N GLN A 351 15.68 22.06 -5.82
CA GLN A 351 14.30 22.52 -6.03
C GLN A 351 14.22 23.61 -7.10
N GLY A 352 14.98 24.70 -6.94
CA GLY A 352 15.00 25.79 -7.91
C GLY A 352 15.54 25.37 -9.29
N GLY A 353 16.40 24.35 -9.33
CA GLY A 353 16.86 23.74 -10.58
C GLY A 353 15.71 23.05 -11.32
N PHE A 354 14.93 22.22 -10.62
CA PHE A 354 13.77 21.52 -11.19
C PHE A 354 12.65 22.50 -11.57
N GLU A 355 12.21 23.35 -10.65
CA GLU A 355 11.11 24.31 -10.88
C GLU A 355 11.44 25.38 -11.93
N GLY A 356 12.73 25.67 -12.13
CA GLY A 356 13.20 26.59 -13.17
C GLY A 356 13.32 25.95 -14.56
N ALA A 357 13.08 24.65 -14.71
CA ALA A 357 13.17 23.96 -15.99
C ALA A 357 12.04 24.35 -16.93
N THR A 358 12.34 24.38 -18.23
CA THR A 358 11.36 24.60 -19.31
C THR A 358 11.39 23.49 -20.36
N ASP A 359 12.20 22.46 -20.12
CA ASP A 359 12.51 21.35 -21.01
C ASP A 359 12.85 20.10 -20.17
N THR A 360 13.17 18.98 -20.82
CA THR A 360 13.50 17.71 -20.15
C THR A 360 14.88 17.70 -19.45
N SER A 361 15.59 18.83 -19.35
CA SER A 361 16.97 18.86 -18.85
C SER A 361 17.12 18.44 -17.39
N GLN A 362 16.06 18.53 -16.60
CA GLN A 362 16.01 18.11 -15.18
C GLN A 362 15.39 16.72 -14.97
N LEU A 363 14.93 16.08 -16.05
CA LEU A 363 14.40 14.72 -15.97
C LEU A 363 15.52 13.68 -16.01
N LEU A 364 15.25 12.52 -15.42
CA LEU A 364 16.12 11.34 -15.44
C LEU A 364 15.29 10.06 -15.59
N PRO A 365 15.79 9.03 -16.30
CA PRO A 365 15.20 7.70 -16.22
C PRO A 365 15.16 7.19 -14.78
N GLY A 366 14.03 6.60 -14.41
CA GLY A 366 13.70 6.15 -13.06
C GLY A 366 13.05 7.20 -12.17
N GLN A 367 13.00 8.47 -12.57
CA GLN A 367 12.29 9.51 -11.83
C GLN A 367 10.78 9.35 -12.01
N MET A 368 10.03 9.46 -10.90
CA MET A 368 8.57 9.48 -10.93
C MET A 368 8.07 10.93 -11.02
N VAL A 369 7.12 11.15 -11.93
CA VAL A 369 6.53 12.45 -12.20
C VAL A 369 5.04 12.32 -12.40
N GLU A 370 4.31 13.37 -12.07
CA GLU A 370 2.94 13.56 -12.47
C GLU A 370 2.87 14.62 -13.58
N ILE A 371 2.11 14.33 -14.62
CA ILE A 371 1.85 15.27 -15.71
C ILE A 371 0.38 15.67 -15.75
N ARG A 372 0.12 16.92 -16.13
CA ARG A 372 -1.25 17.41 -16.37
C ARG A 372 -1.51 17.57 -17.85
N LEU A 373 -2.52 16.84 -18.34
CA LEU A 373 -2.85 16.84 -19.75
C LEU A 373 -3.52 18.16 -20.16
N THR A 374 -3.15 18.65 -21.35
CA THR A 374 -3.75 19.86 -21.96
C THR A 374 -4.82 19.53 -22.99
N GLY A 375 -5.05 18.25 -23.24
CA GLY A 375 -5.97 17.72 -24.23
C GLY A 375 -6.09 16.21 -24.13
N PRO A 376 -6.99 15.58 -24.90
CA PRO A 376 -7.24 14.15 -24.81
C PRO A 376 -5.99 13.33 -25.20
N ALA A 377 -5.80 12.20 -24.53
CA ALA A 377 -4.77 11.23 -24.91
C ALA A 377 -5.05 10.64 -26.30
N ASN A 378 -4.02 10.59 -27.14
CA ASN A 378 -4.11 9.97 -28.46
C ASN A 378 -3.83 8.46 -28.31
N PRO A 379 -4.79 7.59 -28.68
CA PRO A 379 -4.61 6.15 -28.53
C PRO A 379 -3.52 5.64 -29.48
N GLY A 380 -2.69 4.73 -28.98
CA GLY A 380 -1.66 4.07 -29.75
C GLY A 380 -0.76 3.23 -28.85
N PRO A 381 0.05 2.33 -29.42
CA PRO A 381 1.24 1.82 -28.76
C PRO A 381 2.48 2.57 -29.30
N PRO A 382 3.10 3.50 -28.55
CA PRO A 382 2.70 4.02 -27.23
C PRO A 382 1.55 5.05 -27.30
N VAL A 383 0.90 5.30 -26.15
CA VAL A 383 -0.08 6.38 -26.00
C VAL A 383 0.64 7.72 -26.13
N ALA A 384 0.03 8.73 -26.74
CA ALA A 384 0.67 10.05 -26.87
C ALA A 384 -0.16 11.15 -26.21
N VAL A 385 0.49 11.96 -25.36
CA VAL A 385 -0.14 13.04 -24.60
C VAL A 385 0.65 14.35 -24.73
N THR A 386 -0.01 15.47 -24.43
CA THR A 386 0.62 16.79 -24.33
C THR A 386 0.38 17.38 -22.95
N THR A 387 1.44 17.84 -22.31
CA THR A 387 1.39 18.36 -20.93
C THR A 387 1.88 19.81 -20.84
N ASP A 388 1.27 20.58 -19.94
CA ASP A 388 1.75 21.90 -19.51
C ASP A 388 2.30 21.89 -18.08
N ARG A 389 2.33 20.73 -17.41
CA ARG A 389 2.84 20.60 -16.03
C ARG A 389 3.61 19.32 -15.86
N VAL A 390 4.75 19.40 -15.16
CA VAL A 390 5.49 18.23 -14.69
C VAL A 390 5.77 18.43 -13.21
N ARG A 391 5.07 17.70 -12.35
CA ARG A 391 5.26 17.72 -10.90
C ARG A 391 6.16 16.54 -10.52
N LEU A 392 7.24 16.80 -9.78
CA LEU A 392 8.08 15.73 -9.24
C LEU A 392 7.30 14.96 -8.17
N ARG A 393 7.27 13.64 -8.27
CA ARG A 393 6.64 12.75 -7.29
C ARG A 393 7.70 11.86 -6.62
N MET A 394 7.33 11.25 -5.50
CA MET A 394 8.22 10.43 -4.69
C MET A 394 8.63 9.16 -5.43
N THR A 395 9.83 9.15 -6.00
CA THR A 395 10.41 8.01 -6.71
C THR A 395 10.67 6.82 -5.79
N GLN A 396 10.32 5.61 -6.25
CA GLN A 396 10.44 4.36 -5.51
C GLN A 396 11.35 3.36 -6.23
N PHE A 397 12.33 2.79 -5.52
CA PHE A 397 13.16 1.70 -6.05
C PHE A 397 13.89 0.93 -4.93
N THR A 398 14.24 -0.33 -5.22
CA THR A 398 15.18 -1.11 -4.40
C THR A 398 16.60 -1.11 -4.95
N ALA A 399 17.57 -1.01 -4.04
CA ALA A 399 19.00 -1.02 -4.34
C ALA A 399 19.81 -1.54 -3.14
N ASN A 400 21.14 -1.63 -3.29
CA ASN A 400 22.03 -2.03 -2.21
C ASN A 400 22.77 -0.82 -1.63
N VAL A 401 22.96 -0.78 -0.31
CA VAL A 401 23.81 0.21 0.35
C VAL A 401 25.25 0.05 -0.18
N LYS A 402 25.76 1.10 -0.82
CA LYS A 402 27.08 1.11 -1.46
C LYS A 402 28.16 0.97 -0.41
N ALA A 403 29.13 0.09 -0.68
CA ALA A 403 30.22 -0.19 0.25
C ALA A 403 31.01 1.07 0.63
N GLY A 404 31.21 1.29 1.94
CA GLY A 404 31.95 2.44 2.48
C GLY A 404 31.27 3.80 2.29
N SER A 405 29.98 3.84 1.92
CA SER A 405 29.26 5.10 1.66
C SER A 405 28.49 5.65 2.86
N ILE A 406 28.36 4.88 3.95
CA ILE A 406 27.58 5.26 5.13
C ILE A 406 28.30 6.40 5.86
N VAL A 407 27.77 7.61 5.73
CA VAL A 407 28.28 8.83 6.37
C VAL A 407 27.08 9.58 6.98
N PRO A 408 26.67 9.22 8.21
CA PRO A 408 25.46 9.75 8.82
C PRO A 408 25.37 11.29 8.76
N PRO A 409 24.21 11.85 8.40
CA PRO A 409 22.93 11.16 8.24
C PRO A 409 22.73 10.49 6.86
N ASN A 410 23.68 10.57 5.94
CA ASN A 410 23.47 10.16 4.56
C ASN A 410 24.21 8.87 4.20
N PHE A 411 23.88 8.31 3.05
CA PHE A 411 24.60 7.19 2.45
C PHE A 411 24.46 7.22 0.93
N SER A 412 25.01 6.24 0.22
CA SER A 412 24.72 6.05 -1.20
C SER A 412 24.26 4.64 -1.45
N VAL A 413 23.54 4.45 -2.56
CA VAL A 413 23.19 3.13 -3.05
C VAL A 413 23.81 2.86 -4.41
N ASP A 414 24.08 1.59 -4.68
CA ASP A 414 24.52 1.05 -5.95
C ASP A 414 23.70 -0.21 -6.29
N THR A 415 24.12 -0.99 -7.30
CA THR A 415 23.36 -2.17 -7.75
C THR A 415 21.93 -1.79 -8.12
N LEU A 416 21.80 -0.63 -8.78
CA LEU A 416 20.53 -0.02 -9.12
C LEU A 416 19.78 -0.86 -10.17
N PRO A 417 18.44 -0.72 -10.24
CA PRO A 417 17.64 -1.26 -11.34
C PRO A 417 18.23 -0.91 -12.70
N ALA A 418 18.01 -1.78 -13.69
CA ALA A 418 18.54 -1.63 -15.04
C ALA A 418 18.10 -0.31 -15.69
N LEU A 419 16.94 0.21 -15.28
CA LEU A 419 16.44 1.52 -15.68
C LEU A 419 17.46 2.64 -15.47
N PHE A 420 18.13 2.65 -14.32
CA PHE A 420 19.15 3.64 -13.98
C PHE A 420 20.49 3.33 -14.65
N THR A 421 20.96 2.08 -14.55
CA THR A 421 22.30 1.73 -15.04
C THR A 421 22.43 1.82 -16.56
N LYS A 422 21.34 1.61 -17.31
CA LYS A 422 21.29 1.84 -18.78
C LYS A 422 21.26 3.32 -19.16
N ALA A 423 20.96 4.20 -18.21
CA ALA A 423 21.05 5.64 -18.34
C ALA A 423 22.37 6.19 -17.77
N ASP A 424 23.39 5.33 -17.64
CA ASP A 424 24.71 5.64 -17.08
C ASP A 424 24.69 6.12 -15.61
N ILE A 425 23.62 5.84 -14.86
CA ILE A 425 23.52 6.10 -13.43
C ILE A 425 23.96 4.84 -12.67
N SER A 426 25.16 4.87 -12.10
CA SER A 426 25.72 3.75 -11.34
C SER A 426 25.55 3.85 -9.82
N SER A 427 25.21 5.04 -9.30
CA SER A 427 24.93 5.26 -7.89
C SER A 427 24.02 6.45 -7.69
N ILE A 428 23.22 6.42 -6.61
CA ILE A 428 22.37 7.53 -6.18
C ILE A 428 22.79 7.91 -4.76
N HIS A 429 22.96 9.21 -4.50
CA HIS A 429 23.17 9.71 -3.14
C HIS A 429 21.82 9.77 -2.42
N VAL A 430 21.76 9.27 -1.20
CA VAL A 430 20.55 9.27 -0.37
C VAL A 430 20.75 10.25 0.76
N GLN A 431 20.02 11.35 0.71
CA GLN A 431 19.94 12.36 1.77
C GLN A 431 18.77 12.03 2.69
N THR A 432 19.05 11.83 3.97
CA THR A 432 18.02 11.59 5.00
C THR A 432 17.83 12.81 5.89
N SER A 433 16.76 12.81 6.68
CA SER A 433 16.45 13.84 7.67
C SER A 433 15.97 13.21 8.97
N SER A 434 15.66 14.04 9.98
CA SER A 434 14.99 13.56 11.20
C SER A 434 13.59 13.01 10.96
N ASN A 435 12.98 13.34 9.82
CA ASN A 435 11.63 12.93 9.45
C ASN A 435 11.63 11.72 8.51
N THR A 436 12.81 11.19 8.14
CA THR A 436 12.89 9.99 7.33
C THR A 436 12.33 8.81 8.11
N ASP A 437 11.33 8.14 7.54
CA ASP A 437 10.76 6.92 8.08
C ASP A 437 11.69 5.74 7.81
N PHE A 438 12.07 5.03 8.87
CA PHE A 438 12.95 3.88 8.80
C PHE A 438 12.20 2.62 9.22
N GLU A 439 12.09 1.67 8.30
CA GLU A 439 11.46 0.38 8.54
C GLU A 439 12.52 -0.74 8.52
N GLY A 440 12.44 -1.66 9.48
CA GLY A 440 13.42 -2.75 9.63
C GLY A 440 14.81 -2.32 10.15
N VAL A 441 15.03 -1.02 10.37
CA VAL A 441 16.25 -0.45 10.97
C VAL A 441 15.92 0.77 11.82
N SER A 442 16.78 1.13 12.77
CA SER A 442 16.58 2.31 13.62
C SER A 442 17.15 3.61 13.03
N GLY A 443 17.70 3.58 11.81
CA GLY A 443 18.33 4.73 11.15
C GLY A 443 19.61 4.36 10.40
N VAL A 444 20.27 5.36 9.80
CA VAL A 444 21.45 5.17 8.93
C VAL A 444 22.63 4.52 9.63
N THR A 445 22.85 4.79 10.92
CA THR A 445 23.94 4.16 11.70
C THR A 445 23.75 2.66 11.91
N ALA A 446 22.54 2.13 11.72
CA ALA A 446 22.23 0.71 11.81
C ALA A 446 22.26 -0.01 10.45
N LEU A 447 22.47 0.73 9.35
CA LEU A 447 22.72 0.14 8.04
C LEU A 447 24.13 -0.44 7.96
N ALA A 448 24.30 -1.41 7.06
CA ALA A 448 25.60 -1.96 6.73
C ALA A 448 25.77 -2.06 5.21
N ASP A 449 27.02 -2.09 4.76
CA ASP A 449 27.38 -2.29 3.36
C ASP A 449 26.66 -3.51 2.77
N GLY A 450 26.13 -3.37 1.56
CA GLY A 450 25.42 -4.42 0.85
C GLY A 450 24.00 -4.71 1.35
N ASN A 451 23.52 -4.04 2.40
CA ASN A 451 22.11 -4.17 2.82
C ASN A 451 21.20 -3.78 1.65
N THR A 452 20.21 -4.63 1.36
CA THR A 452 19.15 -4.31 0.40
C THR A 452 18.15 -3.38 1.06
N VAL A 453 17.85 -2.26 0.40
CA VAL A 453 16.90 -1.26 0.89
C VAL A 453 15.94 -0.88 -0.22
N SER A 454 14.66 -0.74 0.12
CA SER A 454 13.68 -0.03 -0.69
C SER A 454 13.64 1.43 -0.24
N LEU A 455 13.69 2.33 -1.20
CA LEU A 455 13.79 3.77 -0.98
C LEU A 455 12.61 4.46 -1.63
N ARG A 456 12.06 5.47 -0.94
CA ARG A 456 11.06 6.39 -1.48
C ARG A 456 11.45 7.83 -1.20
N GLY A 457 11.51 8.66 -2.22
CA GLY A 457 11.88 10.06 -2.07
C GLY A 457 11.86 10.87 -3.35
N LEU A 458 12.09 12.17 -3.25
CA LEU A 458 12.21 13.06 -4.40
C LEU A 458 13.59 12.87 -5.04
N LEU A 459 13.62 12.32 -6.26
CA LEU A 459 14.85 12.08 -7.00
C LEU A 459 15.18 13.30 -7.87
N PHE A 460 16.33 13.91 -7.66
CA PHE A 460 16.81 15.07 -8.39
C PHE A 460 18.05 14.75 -9.22
N LYS A 461 18.11 15.37 -10.40
CA LYS A 461 19.36 15.52 -11.13
C LYS A 461 20.28 16.49 -10.39
N ASN A 462 21.52 16.07 -10.15
CA ASN A 462 22.49 16.85 -9.38
C ASN A 462 23.67 17.33 -10.25
N GLY A 463 23.35 17.92 -11.41
CA GLY A 463 24.36 18.37 -12.37
C GLY A 463 25.26 17.24 -12.86
N ALA A 464 26.56 17.36 -12.60
CA ALA A 464 27.56 16.33 -12.94
C ALA A 464 27.84 15.33 -11.80
N LEU A 465 27.21 15.51 -10.64
CA LEU A 465 27.28 14.59 -9.51
C LEU A 465 26.25 13.46 -9.68
N SER A 466 26.38 12.41 -8.86
CA SER A 466 25.35 11.38 -8.76
C SER A 466 23.99 12.01 -8.45
N PRO A 467 22.87 11.49 -9.00
CA PRO A 467 21.54 11.94 -8.63
C PRO A 467 21.33 11.92 -7.11
N GLU A 468 20.54 12.85 -6.62
CA GLU A 468 20.23 13.03 -5.20
C GLU A 468 18.81 12.55 -4.92
N LEU A 469 18.65 11.58 -4.03
CA LEU A 469 17.35 11.19 -3.48
C LEU A 469 17.16 11.83 -2.11
N VAL A 470 16.28 12.81 -2.01
CA VAL A 470 15.82 13.33 -0.71
C VAL A 470 14.74 12.38 -0.20
N VAL A 471 15.08 11.57 0.79
CA VAL A 471 14.29 10.36 1.10
C VAL A 471 13.24 10.59 2.19
N LYS A 472 11.99 10.20 1.89
CA LYS A 472 10.86 10.11 2.85
C LYS A 472 10.93 8.80 3.63
N LYS A 473 11.23 7.68 2.95
CA LYS A 473 11.22 6.34 3.57
C LYS A 473 12.39 5.45 3.15
N VAL A 474 12.96 4.72 4.11
CA VAL A 474 13.99 3.69 3.92
C VAL A 474 13.51 2.40 4.60
N ARG A 475 13.14 1.40 3.80
CA ARG A 475 12.78 0.07 4.29
C ARG A 475 13.94 -0.90 4.04
N LYS A 476 14.52 -1.44 5.10
CA LYS A 476 15.49 -2.55 4.98
C LYS A 476 14.75 -3.85 4.68
N ARG A 477 15.24 -4.59 3.67
CA ARG A 477 14.70 -5.89 3.26
C ARG A 477 15.40 -7.06 3.95
#